data_AF-A0A1C6IRB7-F1
#
_entry.id   AF-A0A1C6IRB7-F1
#
_cell.length_a   1.000
_cell.length_b   1.000
_cell.length_c   1.000
_cell.angle_alpha   90.00
_cell.angle_beta   90.00
_cell.angle_gamma   90.00
#
_symmetry.space_group_name_H-M   'P 1'
#
loop_
_entity.id
_entity.type
_entity.pdbx_description
1 polymer ?
#
loop_
_entity_poly.entity_id
_entity_poly.type
_entity_poly.pdbx_seq_one_letter_code
_entity_poly.pdbx_strand_id
1 'polypeptide(L)'
;MDKNDFEVLLNKIKQSKFIEDKIDTFGGFTNKTVQSDKLGYDWIEEYLGDVLVKQTYVEQENPVGVADNPFNFAVGVQLIPNAYYMYKDERYVYVGESKIAKKWIANDFEKI
;
A
#
# COMPACT_ATOMS: atom_id res chain seq x y z
N MET A 1 -29.75 17.05 -33.64
CA MET A 1 -28.42 16.41 -33.70
C MET A 1 -28.12 16.24 -35.17
N ASP A 2 -27.09 16.92 -35.67
CA ASP A 2 -26.70 16.74 -37.06
C ASP A 2 -25.93 15.40 -37.22
N LYS A 3 -25.69 14.98 -38.46
CA LYS A 3 -25.02 13.71 -38.75
C LYS A 3 -23.57 13.67 -38.20
N ASN A 4 -22.91 14.82 -38.14
CA ASN A 4 -21.55 14.97 -37.64
C ASN A 4 -21.51 14.81 -36.10
N ASP A 5 -22.49 15.37 -35.38
CA ASP A 5 -22.66 15.16 -33.94
C ASP A 5 -22.83 13.66 -33.60
N PHE A 6 -23.61 12.94 -34.41
CA PHE A 6 -23.83 11.51 -34.23
C PHE A 6 -22.54 10.70 -34.44
N GLU A 7 -21.78 10.99 -35.50
CA GLU A 7 -20.52 10.30 -35.79
C GLU A 7 -19.47 10.56 -34.69
N VAL A 8 -19.39 11.79 -34.18
CA VAL A 8 -18.53 12.14 -33.04
C VAL A 8 -18.92 11.35 -31.79
N LEU A 9 -20.21 11.29 -31.46
CA LEU A 9 -20.70 10.53 -30.30
C LEU A 9 -20.42 9.03 -30.44
N LEU A 10 -20.69 8.46 -31.61
CA LEU A 10 -20.45 7.05 -31.89
C LEU A 10 -18.97 6.69 -31.73
N ASN A 11 -18.06 7.54 -32.19
CA ASN A 11 -16.63 7.32 -32.03
C ASN A 11 -16.19 7.36 -30.57
N LYS A 12 -16.73 8.28 -29.76
CA LYS A 12 -16.47 8.32 -28.31
C LYS A 12 -16.92 7.03 -27.63
N ILE A 13 -18.13 6.55 -27.93
CA ILE A 13 -18.66 5.30 -27.35
C ILE A 13 -17.78 4.10 -27.72
N LYS A 14 -17.37 3.98 -28.98
CA LYS A 14 -16.46 2.91 -29.43
C LYS A 14 -15.12 2.94 -28.69
N GLN A 15 -14.53 4.13 -28.52
CA GLN A 15 -13.29 4.30 -27.78
C GLN A 15 -13.45 3.91 -26.31
N SER A 16 -14.53 4.36 -25.66
CA SER A 16 -14.84 3.97 -24.27
C SER A 16 -14.99 2.45 -24.14
N LYS A 17 -15.71 1.80 -25.06
CA LYS A 17 -15.90 0.35 -25.03
C LYS A 17 -14.58 -0.41 -25.21
N PHE A 18 -13.74 0.05 -26.14
CA PHE A 18 -12.41 -0.53 -26.34
C PHE A 18 -11.52 -0.43 -25.08
N ILE A 19 -11.60 0.69 -24.35
CA ILE A 19 -10.85 0.87 -23.10
C ILE A 19 -11.40 -0.06 -22.01
N GLU A 20 -12.71 -0.13 -21.86
CA GLU A 20 -13.39 -1.05 -20.92
C GLU A 20 -12.98 -2.50 -21.18
N ASP A 21 -13.08 -2.97 -22.42
CA ASP A 21 -12.71 -4.34 -22.81
C ASP A 21 -11.23 -4.66 -22.49
N LYS A 22 -10.34 -3.66 -22.65
CA LYS A 22 -8.95 -3.81 -22.25
C LYS A 22 -8.78 -3.91 -20.74
N ILE A 23 -9.47 -3.07 -19.97
CA ILE A 23 -9.43 -3.12 -18.50
C ILE A 23 -9.88 -4.50 -18.01
N ASP A 24 -10.98 -5.02 -18.55
CA ASP A 24 -11.49 -6.34 -18.20
C ASP A 24 -10.51 -7.45 -18.57
N THR A 25 -9.85 -7.33 -19.74
CA THR A 25 -8.80 -8.26 -20.17
C THR A 25 -7.61 -8.28 -19.19
N PHE A 26 -7.30 -7.14 -18.57
CA PHE A 26 -6.27 -7.08 -17.52
C PHE A 26 -6.73 -7.59 -16.16
N GLY A 27 -8.03 -7.88 -15.96
CA GLY A 27 -8.56 -8.33 -14.67
C GLY A 27 -9.27 -7.22 -13.87
N GLY A 28 -9.53 -6.07 -14.49
CA GLY A 28 -10.30 -4.98 -13.89
C GLY A 28 -9.50 -4.12 -12.91
N PHE A 29 -10.19 -3.12 -12.34
CA PHE A 29 -9.64 -2.30 -11.27
C PHE A 29 -9.99 -2.87 -9.91
N THR A 30 -8.99 -2.97 -9.04
CA THR A 30 -9.17 -3.36 -7.64
C THR A 30 -8.38 -2.43 -6.73
N ASN A 31 -8.70 -2.46 -5.44
CA ASN A 31 -7.88 -1.81 -4.43
C ASN A 31 -7.67 -2.71 -3.22
N LYS A 32 -6.62 -2.43 -2.47
CA LYS A 32 -6.36 -3.05 -1.17
C LYS A 32 -5.70 -2.04 -0.24
N THR A 33 -5.94 -2.20 1.05
CA THR A 33 -5.26 -1.43 2.09
C THR A 33 -4.14 -2.27 2.67
N VAL A 34 -2.93 -1.73 2.72
CA VAL A 34 -1.75 -2.39 3.30
C VAL A 34 -0.97 -1.43 4.18
N GLN A 35 -0.20 -1.98 5.13
CA GLN A 35 0.71 -1.19 5.95
C GLN A 35 1.71 -0.43 5.07
N SER A 36 1.77 0.90 5.22
CA SER A 36 2.76 1.71 4.52
C SER A 36 4.13 1.67 5.21
N ASP A 37 5.13 2.24 4.55
CA ASP A 37 6.45 2.50 5.14
C ASP A 37 6.47 3.71 6.11
N LYS A 38 5.33 4.36 6.33
CA LYS A 38 5.16 5.51 7.22
C LYS A 38 4.32 5.14 8.43
N LEU A 39 4.87 5.40 9.61
CA LEU A 39 4.21 5.11 10.88
C LEU A 39 2.88 5.85 11.01
N GLY A 40 1.81 5.13 11.38
CA GLY A 40 0.45 5.69 11.52
C GLY A 40 -0.31 5.86 10.20
N TYR A 41 0.24 5.38 9.08
CA TYR A 41 -0.40 5.43 7.77
C TYR A 41 -0.45 4.06 7.11
N ASP A 42 -1.53 3.83 6.36
CA ASP A 42 -1.65 2.76 5.39
C ASP A 42 -1.45 3.30 3.97
N TRP A 43 -1.17 2.40 3.03
CA TRP A 43 -1.36 2.64 1.61
C TRP A 43 -2.71 2.09 1.17
N ILE A 44 -3.49 2.91 0.48
CA ILE A 44 -4.50 2.43 -0.45
C ILE A 44 -3.78 2.19 -1.79
N GLU A 45 -3.63 0.92 -2.13
CA GLU A 45 -3.01 0.48 -3.37
C GLU A 45 -4.09 0.20 -4.42
N GLU A 46 -4.03 0.89 -5.56
CA GLU A 46 -4.94 0.68 -6.69
C GLU A 46 -4.24 -0.16 -7.76
N TYR A 47 -4.93 -1.18 -8.25
CA TYR A 47 -4.41 -2.14 -9.22
C TYR A 47 -5.25 -2.18 -10.49
N LEU A 48 -4.58 -2.38 -11.63
CA LEU A 48 -5.19 -2.83 -12.88
C LEU A 48 -4.72 -4.27 -13.13
N GLY A 49 -5.59 -5.24 -12.89
CA GLY A 49 -5.16 -6.63 -12.77
C GLY A 49 -4.19 -6.82 -11.62
N ASP A 50 -3.01 -7.36 -11.92
CA ASP A 50 -1.91 -7.54 -10.96
C ASP A 50 -0.91 -6.37 -10.96
N VAL A 51 -1.14 -5.33 -11.78
CA VAL A 51 -0.23 -4.17 -11.89
C VAL A 51 -0.64 -3.09 -10.90
N LEU A 52 0.23 -2.77 -9.95
CA LEU A 52 0.08 -1.63 -9.06
C LEU A 52 0.22 -0.33 -9.87
N VAL A 53 -0.84 0.48 -9.92
CA VAL A 53 -0.86 1.73 -10.69
C VAL A 53 -0.77 2.98 -9.82
N LYS A 54 -1.15 2.88 -8.54
CA LYS A 54 -1.11 4.03 -7.62
C LYS A 54 -1.07 3.57 -6.16
N GLN A 55 -0.36 4.33 -5.35
CA GLN A 55 -0.36 4.22 -3.89
C GLN A 55 -0.70 5.57 -3.28
N THR A 56 -1.61 5.60 -2.30
CA THR A 56 -2.00 6.82 -1.59
C THR A 56 -1.91 6.59 -0.08
N TYR A 57 -1.25 7.49 0.64
CA TYR A 57 -1.23 7.43 2.11
C TYR A 57 -2.60 7.80 2.69
N VAL A 58 -3.07 7.01 3.63
CA VAL A 58 -4.26 7.28 4.44
C VAL A 58 -3.91 7.12 5.92
N GLU A 59 -4.42 8.01 6.77
CA GLU A 59 -4.20 7.91 8.23
C GLU A 59 -4.95 6.72 8.80
N GLN A 60 -4.27 5.97 9.68
CA GLN A 60 -4.87 4.85 10.39
C GLN A 60 -5.78 5.38 11.52
N GLU A 61 -7.01 4.88 11.61
CA GLU A 61 -7.88 5.17 12.76
C GLU A 61 -7.31 4.62 14.06
N ASN A 62 -6.66 3.45 14.00
CA ASN A 62 -6.00 2.80 15.13
C ASN A 62 -4.53 2.52 14.76
N PRO A 63 -3.61 3.46 15.04
CA PRO A 63 -2.21 3.33 14.62
C PRO A 63 -1.55 2.05 15.12
N VAL A 64 -0.81 1.39 14.25
CA VAL A 64 0.06 0.25 14.56
C VAL A 64 1.53 0.67 14.49
N GLY A 65 2.41 -0.08 15.14
CA GLY A 65 3.83 0.27 15.28
C GLY A 65 4.09 1.37 16.30
N VAL A 66 3.11 1.70 17.15
CA VAL A 66 3.25 2.67 18.25
C VAL A 66 3.44 1.94 19.58
N ALA A 67 3.79 2.67 20.65
CA ALA A 67 4.10 2.07 21.94
C ALA A 67 2.98 1.16 22.48
N ASP A 68 1.72 1.59 22.35
CA ASP A 68 0.56 0.84 22.84
C ASP A 68 0.08 -0.26 21.89
N ASN A 69 0.51 -0.21 20.62
CA ASN A 69 0.14 -1.15 19.57
C ASN A 69 1.35 -1.48 18.67
N PRO A 70 2.37 -2.15 19.21
CA PRO A 70 3.61 -2.43 18.48
C PRO A 70 3.41 -3.47 17.39
N PHE A 71 4.28 -3.44 16.38
CA PHE A 71 4.35 -4.52 15.39
C PHE A 71 4.91 -5.80 16.03
N ASN A 72 4.49 -6.97 15.55
CA ASN A 72 5.24 -8.20 15.83
C ASN A 72 6.41 -8.30 14.85
N PHE A 73 7.64 -8.42 15.36
CA PHE A 73 8.79 -8.61 14.50
C PHE A 73 8.71 -9.97 13.80
N ALA A 74 8.86 -9.96 12.48
CA ALA A 74 9.07 -11.15 11.67
C ALA A 74 10.04 -10.85 10.52
N VAL A 75 10.70 -11.88 9.99
CA VAL A 75 11.50 -11.73 8.77
C VAL A 75 10.55 -11.40 7.61
N GLY A 76 10.93 -10.41 6.79
CA GLY A 76 10.14 -9.92 5.66
C GLY A 76 9.30 -8.67 5.95
N VAL A 77 9.14 -8.26 7.21
CA VAL A 77 8.43 -7.00 7.52
C VAL A 77 9.27 -5.79 7.13
N GLN A 78 8.59 -4.70 6.75
CA GLN A 78 9.23 -3.39 6.59
C GLN A 78 9.52 -2.82 7.97
N LEU A 79 10.81 -2.57 8.26
CA LEU A 79 11.23 -1.85 9.45
C LEU A 79 11.07 -0.37 9.20
N ILE A 80 10.19 0.26 9.95
CA ILE A 80 9.88 1.69 9.93
C ILE A 80 10.65 2.38 11.06
N PRO A 81 11.44 3.44 10.79
CA PRO A 81 12.13 4.21 11.82
C PRO A 81 11.17 4.73 12.90
N ASN A 82 11.59 4.65 14.17
CA ASN A 82 10.81 5.03 15.36
C ASN A 82 9.55 4.18 15.64
N ALA A 83 9.31 3.12 14.86
CA ALA A 83 8.22 2.20 15.16
C ALA A 83 8.62 1.22 16.27
N TYR A 84 7.63 0.77 17.02
CA TYR A 84 7.75 -0.18 18.11
C TYR A 84 7.53 -1.61 17.61
N TYR A 85 8.36 -2.53 18.08
CA TYR A 85 8.32 -3.95 17.71
C TYR A 85 8.34 -4.82 18.97
N MET A 86 7.56 -5.90 18.93
CA MET A 86 7.63 -7.02 19.86
C MET A 86 8.57 -8.09 19.30
N TYR A 87 9.53 -8.53 20.10
CA TYR A 87 10.40 -9.65 19.79
C TYR A 87 10.70 -10.45 21.06
N LYS A 88 10.35 -11.75 21.04
CA LYS A 88 10.49 -12.64 22.21
C LYS A 88 9.87 -12.06 23.49
N ASP A 89 8.63 -11.59 23.39
CA ASP A 89 7.84 -10.98 24.48
C ASP A 89 8.42 -9.68 25.07
N GLU A 90 9.45 -9.12 24.44
CA GLU A 90 10.04 -7.84 24.82
C GLU A 90 9.75 -6.76 23.76
N ARG A 91 9.65 -5.51 24.21
CA ARG A 91 9.35 -4.35 23.37
C ARG A 91 10.63 -3.58 23.03
N TYR A 92 10.71 -3.17 21.78
CA TYR A 92 11.83 -2.43 21.23
C TYR A 92 11.36 -1.29 20.33
N VAL A 93 12.18 -0.28 20.16
CA VAL A 93 12.03 0.76 19.13
C VAL A 93 13.11 0.56 18.08
N TYR A 94 12.72 0.60 16.80
CA TYR A 94 13.69 0.53 15.71
C TYR A 94 14.33 1.90 15.48
N VAL A 95 15.66 1.95 15.54
CA VAL A 95 16.47 3.17 15.42
C VAL A 95 17.30 3.23 14.13
N GLY A 96 17.14 2.23 13.25
CA GLY A 96 17.81 2.20 11.95
C GLY A 96 17.02 2.88 10.82
N GLU A 97 17.58 2.81 9.61
CA GLU A 97 16.92 3.27 8.38
C GLU A 97 15.86 2.29 7.88
N SER A 98 14.90 2.79 7.12
CA SER A 98 13.79 1.99 6.57
C SER A 98 14.31 0.85 5.69
N LYS A 99 13.98 -0.42 6.03
CA LYS A 99 14.41 -1.60 5.27
C LYS A 99 13.55 -2.83 5.52
N ILE A 100 13.55 -3.76 4.57
CA ILE A 100 12.97 -5.10 4.78
C ILE A 100 13.85 -5.90 5.75
N ALA A 101 13.25 -6.41 6.82
CA ALA A 101 13.91 -7.23 7.83
C ALA A 101 14.36 -8.57 7.24
N LYS A 102 15.68 -8.79 7.13
CA LYS A 102 16.25 -10.10 6.76
C LYS A 102 16.49 -11.02 7.95
N LYS A 103 16.74 -10.42 9.12
CA LYS A 103 16.98 -11.08 10.40
C LYS A 103 16.85 -10.05 11.53
N TRP A 104 16.77 -10.50 12.77
CA TRP A 104 16.91 -9.63 13.94
C TRP A 104 18.36 -9.14 14.07
N ILE A 105 18.57 -7.83 14.15
CA ILE A 105 19.88 -7.20 14.34
C ILE A 105 19.75 -6.30 15.58
N ALA A 106 20.16 -6.81 16.74
CA ALA A 106 19.91 -6.14 18.02
C ALA A 106 20.41 -4.68 18.08
N ASN A 107 21.51 -4.36 17.40
CA ASN A 107 22.07 -2.99 17.38
C ASN A 107 21.17 -1.97 16.65
N ASP A 108 20.21 -2.43 15.85
CA ASP A 108 19.26 -1.54 15.18
C ASP A 108 18.02 -1.25 16.05
N PHE A 109 17.97 -1.81 17.27
CA PHE A 109 16.83 -1.73 18.17
C PHE A 109 17.25 -1.27 19.56
N GLU A 110 16.47 -0.34 20.12
CA GLU A 110 16.58 0.07 21.53
C GLU A 110 15.48 -0.61 22.34
N LYS A 111 15.85 -1.25 23.44
CA LYS A 111 14.89 -1.89 24.35
C LYS A 111 14.19 -0.82 25.18
N ILE A 112 12.87 -0.96 25.34
CA ILE A 112 12.01 -0.07 26.13
C ILE A 112 11.64 -0.72 27.46
#